data_AF-A0A4R5YGP6-F1
#
_entry.id   AF-A0A4R5YGP6-F1
#
_cell.length_a   1.000
_cell.length_b   1.000
_cell.length_c   1.000
_cell.angle_alpha   90.00
_cell.angle_beta   90.00
_cell.angle_gamma   90.00
#
_symmetry.space_group_name_H-M   'P 1'
#
loop_
_entity.id
_entity.type
_entity.pdbx_description
1 polymer ?
#
loop_
_entity_poly.entity_id
_entity_poly.type
_entity_poly.pdbx_seq_one_letter_code
_entity_poly.pdbx_strand_id
1 'polypeptide(L)'
;MSQQQHPGTTDEKAAPSPLRAVRDDPRDAPSAPVHCGEPMPVRTLDFAEVQDRVNHAVAQAALDGRQLHACACGFLQEAPLPAGAAASIVPDGETMLFRPFFTRRVLAAAGRVETAEWSFDQALADAGPLAAPDAQEQARRLCAFEAGLEAERWRLDQALESLRDELRLAVRHGVPITLLAREAALDEADVVDLLHLGDVPATPTAAPAATSAVTPLATSPAAGTGPALAAAC
;
A
#
# COMPACT_ATOMS: atom_id res chain seq x y z
N MET A 1 78.29 -24.24 3.17
CA MET A 1 78.40 -23.69 4.53
C MET A 1 78.67 -22.20 4.43
N SER A 2 78.08 -21.42 5.36
CA SER A 2 78.12 -19.94 5.54
C SER A 2 77.29 -19.14 4.54
N GLN A 3 76.05 -18.69 4.82
CA GLN A 3 75.50 -17.78 5.86
C GLN A 3 76.11 -16.36 5.89
N GLN A 4 75.25 -15.37 5.63
CA GLN A 4 75.17 -13.98 6.15
C GLN A 4 73.84 -13.40 5.61
N GLN A 5 72.71 -13.39 6.36
CA GLN A 5 72.21 -12.44 7.39
C GLN A 5 71.80 -11.03 6.87
N HIS A 6 70.52 -10.70 7.12
CA HIS A 6 69.74 -9.46 6.82
C HIS A 6 70.21 -8.21 7.60
N PRO A 7 69.73 -6.97 7.29
CA PRO A 7 68.45 -6.45 7.85
C PRO A 7 67.70 -5.42 6.97
N GLY A 8 66.43 -5.12 7.28
CA GLY A 8 65.78 -3.89 6.80
C GLY A 8 64.26 -3.91 6.62
N THR A 9 63.51 -4.04 7.70
CA THR A 9 62.07 -3.79 7.81
C THR A 9 61.76 -2.29 7.75
N THR A 10 60.77 -1.88 6.94
CA THR A 10 59.93 -0.71 7.21
C THR A 10 58.47 -1.06 6.91
N ASP A 11 57.74 -1.33 7.99
CA ASP A 11 56.29 -1.25 8.08
C ASP A 11 55.86 0.19 7.75
N GLU A 12 55.21 0.40 6.61
CA GLU A 12 54.43 1.62 6.38
C GLU A 12 52.99 1.35 6.82
N LYS A 13 52.75 1.69 8.09
CA LYS A 13 51.47 1.65 8.76
C LYS A 13 50.56 2.74 8.19
N ALA A 14 49.84 2.43 7.12
CA ALA A 14 48.77 3.28 6.61
C ALA A 14 47.67 3.41 7.67
N ALA A 15 47.52 4.61 8.22
CA ALA A 15 46.47 4.95 9.16
C ALA A 15 45.09 4.94 8.46
N PRO A 16 44.07 4.21 8.96
CA PRO A 16 42.73 4.34 8.45
C PRO A 16 42.10 5.66 8.95
N SER A 17 41.70 6.50 8.00
CA SER A 17 40.95 7.74 8.26
C SER A 17 39.57 7.44 8.88
N PRO A 18 39.09 8.26 9.84
CA PRO A 18 37.84 8.02 10.54
C PRO A 18 36.68 8.68 9.79
N LEU A 19 36.28 8.10 8.65
CA LEU A 19 34.95 8.34 8.12
C LEU A 19 34.12 7.12 8.47
N ARG A 20 33.24 7.32 9.47
CA ARG A 20 32.27 6.36 9.99
C ARG A 20 31.60 5.60 8.84
N ALA A 21 32.07 4.38 8.59
CA ALA A 21 31.17 3.33 8.15
C ALA A 21 30.12 3.22 9.26
N VAL A 22 28.88 3.60 8.96
CA VAL A 22 27.74 3.03 9.67
C VAL A 22 27.91 1.53 9.45
N ARG A 23 28.41 0.84 10.47
CA ARG A 23 28.31 -0.60 10.55
C ARG A 23 26.81 -0.84 10.62
N ASP A 24 26.22 -1.29 9.52
CA ASP A 24 25.02 -2.10 9.60
C ASP A 24 25.39 -3.27 10.50
N ASP A 25 24.98 -3.20 11.77
CA ASP A 25 25.17 -4.29 12.71
C ASP A 25 24.29 -5.44 12.16
N PRO A 26 24.85 -6.62 11.81
CA PRO A 26 24.06 -7.76 11.31
C PRO A 26 23.02 -8.26 12.33
N ARG A 27 23.01 -7.69 13.53
CA ARG A 27 22.11 -7.99 14.65
C ARG A 27 20.74 -7.34 14.56
N ASP A 28 20.52 -6.40 13.63
CA ASP A 28 19.22 -5.74 13.46
C ASP A 28 18.35 -6.38 12.36
N ALA A 29 18.82 -7.45 11.70
CA ALA A 29 17.92 -8.27 10.90
C ALA A 29 16.97 -9.01 11.85
N PRO A 30 15.63 -8.82 11.75
CA PRO A 30 14.71 -9.53 12.62
C PRO A 30 14.91 -11.03 12.41
N SER A 31 15.35 -11.73 13.46
CA SER A 31 15.49 -13.19 13.43
C SER A 31 14.15 -13.79 13.06
N ALA A 32 14.14 -14.76 12.13
CA ALA A 32 12.92 -15.44 11.73
C ALA A 32 12.15 -15.94 12.97
N PRO A 33 10.82 -15.78 13.02
CA PRO A 33 10.01 -16.25 14.13
C PRO A 33 10.22 -17.75 14.34
N VAL A 34 10.21 -18.19 15.59
CA VAL A 34 10.42 -19.61 15.97
C VAL A 34 9.11 -20.20 16.45
N HIS A 35 8.76 -21.38 15.94
CA HIS A 35 7.59 -22.14 16.39
C HIS A 35 7.88 -23.64 16.36
N CYS A 36 7.32 -24.40 17.31
CA CYS A 36 7.65 -25.82 17.51
C CYS A 36 9.14 -26.13 17.72
N GLY A 37 9.92 -25.15 18.19
CA GLY A 37 11.35 -25.31 18.47
C GLY A 37 12.27 -25.04 17.27
N GLU A 38 11.72 -24.75 16.09
CA GLU A 38 12.50 -24.49 14.87
C GLU A 38 12.16 -23.10 14.28
N PRO A 39 13.11 -22.42 13.61
CA PRO A 39 12.81 -21.21 12.84
C PRO A 39 11.79 -21.48 11.74
N MET A 40 10.80 -20.59 11.62
CA MET A 40 9.76 -20.70 10.60
C MET A 40 10.27 -20.14 9.26
N PRO A 41 10.33 -20.95 8.18
CA PRO A 41 10.69 -20.45 6.86
C PRO A 41 9.66 -19.45 6.34
N VAL A 42 10.12 -18.53 5.48
CA VAL A 42 9.23 -17.66 4.69
C VAL A 42 8.46 -18.53 3.70
N ARG A 43 7.15 -18.32 3.62
CA ARG A 43 6.24 -19.02 2.72
C ARG A 43 6.11 -18.21 1.43
N THR A 44 6.40 -18.87 0.31
CA THR A 44 6.06 -18.39 -1.04
C THR A 44 4.75 -19.01 -1.49
N LEU A 45 4.24 -18.57 -2.63
CA LEU A 45 3.16 -19.25 -3.32
C LEU A 45 3.58 -20.68 -3.64
N ASP A 46 2.62 -21.58 -3.55
CA ASP A 46 2.80 -23.00 -3.81
C ASP A 46 1.70 -23.45 -4.78
N PHE A 47 2.12 -24.06 -5.89
CA PHE A 47 1.20 -24.51 -6.95
C PHE A 47 0.38 -25.73 -6.50
N ALA A 48 0.90 -26.54 -5.58
CA ALA A 48 0.25 -27.76 -5.10
C ALA A 48 -0.76 -27.51 -3.97
N GLU A 49 -0.79 -26.29 -3.40
CA GLU A 49 -1.71 -25.95 -2.31
C GLU A 49 -3.16 -25.90 -2.81
N VAL A 50 -3.89 -26.96 -2.50
CA VAL A 50 -5.30 -27.22 -2.88
C VAL A 50 -6.25 -26.18 -2.29
N GLN A 51 -5.84 -25.49 -1.21
CA GLN A 51 -6.60 -24.43 -0.59
C GLN A 51 -5.97 -23.09 -0.96
N ASP A 52 -6.57 -22.39 -1.93
CA ASP A 52 -6.16 -21.06 -2.37
C ASP A 52 -5.98 -20.07 -1.20
N ARG A 53 -6.62 -20.34 -0.04
CA ARG A 53 -6.51 -19.56 1.20
C ARG A 53 -5.07 -19.25 1.64
N VAL A 54 -4.13 -20.22 1.56
CA VAL A 54 -2.73 -19.97 1.99
C VAL A 54 -2.03 -19.05 1.00
N ASN A 55 -2.19 -19.30 -0.30
CA ASN A 55 -1.67 -18.43 -1.34
C ASN A 55 -2.27 -17.01 -1.26
N HIS A 56 -3.56 -16.90 -0.92
CA HIS A 56 -4.21 -15.63 -0.65
C HIS A 56 -3.60 -14.89 0.55
N ALA A 57 -3.26 -15.60 1.63
CA ALA A 57 -2.61 -15.01 2.80
C ALA A 57 -1.17 -14.55 2.48
N VAL A 58 -0.41 -15.31 1.69
CA VAL A 58 0.93 -14.91 1.23
C VAL A 58 0.84 -13.63 0.39
N ALA A 59 -0.08 -13.58 -0.57
CA ALA A 59 -0.29 -12.40 -1.41
C ALA A 59 -0.79 -11.19 -0.60
N GLN A 60 -1.70 -11.40 0.36
CA GLN A 60 -2.17 -10.32 1.23
C GLN A 60 -1.04 -9.76 2.08
N ALA A 61 -0.24 -10.61 2.72
CA ALA A 61 0.92 -10.18 3.48
C ALA A 61 1.86 -9.32 2.62
N ALA A 62 2.09 -9.71 1.35
CA ALA A 62 2.92 -8.94 0.44
C ALA A 62 2.34 -7.56 0.06
N LEU A 63 1.02 -7.45 -0.09
CA LEU A 63 0.34 -6.15 -0.26
C LEU A 63 0.55 -5.26 0.96
N ASP A 64 0.46 -5.85 2.15
CA ASP A 64 0.62 -5.15 3.43
C ASP A 64 2.09 -4.81 3.77
N GLY A 65 3.04 -5.09 2.86
CA GLY A 65 4.48 -4.86 3.09
C GLY A 65 5.09 -5.83 4.09
N ARG A 66 4.49 -7.02 4.22
CA ARG A 66 4.87 -8.09 5.15
C ARG A 66 5.26 -9.35 4.39
N GLN A 67 5.87 -10.28 5.10
CA GLN A 67 6.13 -11.64 4.64
C GLN A 67 5.42 -12.63 5.56
N LEU A 68 4.94 -13.72 4.98
CA LEU A 68 4.29 -14.79 5.72
C LEU A 68 5.32 -15.86 6.07
N HIS A 69 5.41 -16.24 7.34
CA HIS A 69 6.16 -17.39 7.81
C HIS A 69 5.22 -18.55 8.11
N ALA A 70 5.64 -19.78 7.79
CA ALA A 70 4.85 -20.97 8.04
C ALA A 70 5.66 -22.02 8.79
N CYS A 71 5.12 -22.53 9.90
CA CYS A 71 5.66 -23.67 10.61
C CYS A 71 5.15 -24.97 9.96
N ALA A 72 5.96 -26.04 10.01
CA ALA A 72 5.55 -27.37 9.54
C ALA A 72 4.28 -27.92 10.23
N CYS A 73 3.93 -27.42 11.41
CA CYS A 73 2.68 -27.78 12.11
C CYS A 73 1.44 -27.05 11.57
N GLY A 74 1.59 -26.18 10.56
CA GLY A 74 0.50 -25.39 9.97
C GLY A 74 0.27 -24.02 10.61
N PHE A 75 1.07 -23.62 11.61
CA PHE A 75 1.00 -22.28 12.19
C PHE A 75 1.54 -21.23 11.21
N LEU A 76 0.82 -20.12 11.04
CA LEU A 76 1.17 -19.01 10.16
C LEU A 76 1.44 -17.74 10.97
N GLN A 77 2.46 -16.98 10.58
CA GLN A 77 2.80 -15.71 11.23
C GLN A 77 3.29 -14.68 10.22
N GLU A 78 2.71 -13.49 10.23
CA GLU A 78 3.18 -12.36 9.42
C GLU A 78 4.30 -11.58 10.14
N ALA A 79 5.36 -11.26 9.41
CA ALA A 79 6.44 -10.39 9.88
C ALA A 79 6.65 -9.23 8.89
N PRO A 80 7.09 -8.04 9.34
CA PRO A 80 7.47 -6.97 8.43
C PRO A 80 8.56 -7.43 7.45
N LEU A 81 8.52 -6.93 6.21
CA LEU A 81 9.63 -7.15 5.28
C LEU A 81 10.91 -6.47 5.80
N PRO A 82 12.08 -7.13 5.70
CA PRO A 82 13.35 -6.50 6.02
C PRO A 82 13.57 -5.23 5.18
N ALA A 83 14.14 -4.19 5.78
CA ALA A 83 14.43 -2.94 5.07
C ALA A 83 15.32 -3.22 3.84
N GLY A 84 14.88 -2.73 2.67
CA GLY A 84 15.58 -2.91 1.39
C GLY A 84 15.35 -4.26 0.69
N ALA A 85 14.55 -5.17 1.26
CA ALA A 85 14.19 -6.43 0.62
C ALA A 85 12.86 -6.32 -0.13
N ALA A 86 12.88 -6.60 -1.43
CA ALA A 86 11.67 -6.93 -2.19
C ALA A 86 11.50 -8.46 -2.17
N ALA A 87 10.77 -9.00 -1.20
CA ALA A 87 10.54 -10.44 -1.18
C ALA A 87 9.65 -10.82 -2.39
N SER A 88 10.20 -11.65 -3.28
CA SER A 88 9.36 -12.34 -4.26
C SER A 88 8.48 -13.33 -3.51
N ILE A 89 7.15 -13.23 -3.65
CA ILE A 89 6.25 -14.29 -3.19
C ILE A 89 6.19 -15.46 -4.15
N VAL A 90 6.76 -15.34 -5.36
CA VAL A 90 6.79 -16.41 -6.35
C VAL A 90 8.13 -17.12 -6.26
N PRO A 91 8.16 -18.47 -6.25
CA PRO A 91 9.40 -19.23 -6.35
C PRO A 91 10.19 -18.87 -7.62
N ASP A 92 11.52 -18.96 -7.54
CA ASP A 92 12.42 -18.60 -8.63
C ASP A 92 12.13 -19.40 -9.91
N GLY A 93 11.97 -18.70 -11.04
CA GLY A 93 11.69 -19.32 -12.33
C GLY A 93 10.25 -19.82 -12.53
N GLU A 94 9.37 -19.69 -11.54
CA GLU A 94 7.99 -20.22 -11.59
C GLU A 94 6.93 -19.16 -11.92
N THR A 95 7.33 -17.94 -12.23
CA THR A 95 6.45 -16.80 -12.54
C THR A 95 5.28 -17.13 -13.47
N MET A 96 5.55 -17.91 -14.51
CA MET A 96 4.55 -18.32 -15.50
C MET A 96 3.41 -19.16 -14.90
N LEU A 97 3.72 -20.00 -13.90
CA LEU A 97 2.78 -20.93 -13.27
C LEU A 97 1.74 -20.20 -12.42
N PHE A 98 2.12 -19.04 -11.87
CA PHE A 98 1.27 -18.25 -10.97
C PHE A 98 0.51 -17.12 -11.67
N ARG A 99 0.67 -16.92 -12.99
CA ARG A 99 -0.13 -15.95 -13.75
C ARG A 99 -1.65 -16.11 -13.55
N PRO A 100 -2.22 -17.34 -13.60
CA PRO A 100 -3.64 -17.50 -13.35
C PRO A 100 -4.07 -17.09 -11.94
N PHE A 101 -3.22 -17.28 -10.94
CA PHE A 101 -3.49 -16.85 -9.56
C PHE A 101 -3.60 -15.32 -9.48
N PHE A 102 -2.62 -14.58 -9.99
CA PHE A 102 -2.66 -13.12 -10.02
C PHE A 102 -3.82 -12.57 -10.85
N THR A 103 -4.07 -13.17 -12.02
CA THR A 103 -5.17 -12.76 -12.90
C THR A 103 -6.52 -12.90 -12.20
N ARG A 104 -6.76 -14.00 -11.47
CA ARG A 104 -7.98 -14.19 -10.67
C ARG A 104 -8.13 -13.12 -9.58
N ARG A 105 -7.04 -12.73 -8.92
CA ARG A 105 -7.08 -11.67 -7.89
C ARG A 105 -7.44 -10.31 -8.48
N VAL A 106 -6.82 -9.95 -9.62
CA VAL A 106 -7.15 -8.71 -10.34
C VAL A 106 -8.61 -8.72 -10.80
N LEU A 107 -9.09 -9.82 -11.38
CA LEU A 107 -10.49 -10.00 -11.75
C LEU A 107 -11.44 -9.83 -10.56
N ALA A 108 -11.12 -10.46 -9.43
CA ALA A 108 -11.91 -10.32 -8.22
C ALA A 108 -11.92 -8.88 -7.68
N ALA A 109 -10.83 -8.14 -7.84
CA ALA A 109 -10.76 -6.73 -7.46
C ALA A 109 -11.53 -5.82 -8.42
N ALA A 110 -11.44 -6.06 -9.73
CA ALA A 110 -12.22 -5.35 -10.74
C ALA A 110 -13.72 -5.54 -10.50
N GLY A 111 -14.17 -6.77 -10.20
CA GLY A 111 -15.57 -7.03 -9.84
C GLY A 111 -16.03 -6.32 -8.56
N ARG A 112 -15.12 -6.06 -7.60
CA ARG A 112 -15.44 -5.23 -6.42
C ARG A 112 -15.60 -3.75 -6.79
N VAL A 113 -14.78 -3.24 -7.71
CA VAL A 113 -14.93 -1.88 -8.25
C VAL A 113 -16.28 -1.74 -8.95
N GLU A 114 -16.61 -2.65 -9.87
CA GLU A 114 -17.90 -2.65 -10.58
C GLU A 114 -19.08 -2.68 -9.59
N THR A 115 -18.99 -3.51 -8.55
CA THR A 115 -20.04 -3.59 -7.51
C THR A 115 -20.16 -2.26 -6.73
N ALA A 116 -19.03 -1.62 -6.42
CA ALA A 116 -19.03 -0.35 -5.71
C ALA A 116 -19.55 0.80 -6.58
N GLU A 117 -19.19 0.84 -7.86
CA GLU A 117 -19.73 1.79 -8.85
C GLU A 117 -21.24 1.64 -8.97
N TRP A 118 -21.73 0.41 -9.14
CA TRP A 118 -23.16 0.15 -9.20
C TRP A 118 -23.86 0.58 -7.92
N SER A 119 -23.28 0.32 -6.75
CA SER A 119 -23.85 0.75 -5.45
C SER A 119 -23.90 2.28 -5.33
N PHE A 120 -22.88 2.98 -5.82
CA PHE A 120 -22.82 4.43 -5.86
C PHE A 120 -23.88 5.02 -6.81
N ASP A 121 -24.02 4.47 -8.01
CA ASP A 121 -25.05 4.86 -8.97
C ASP A 121 -26.46 4.63 -8.42
N GLN A 122 -26.68 3.52 -7.72
CA GLN A 122 -27.93 3.24 -7.04
C GLN A 122 -28.21 4.26 -5.93
N ALA A 123 -27.20 4.62 -5.13
CA ALA A 123 -27.38 5.65 -4.11
C ALA A 123 -27.70 7.03 -4.70
N LEU A 124 -27.10 7.38 -5.85
CA LEU A 124 -27.46 8.61 -6.60
C LEU A 124 -28.89 8.55 -7.14
N ALA A 125 -29.33 7.40 -7.66
CA ALA A 125 -30.68 7.22 -8.18
C ALA A 125 -31.74 7.20 -7.06
N ASP A 126 -31.39 6.67 -5.88
CA ASP A 126 -32.25 6.55 -4.71
C ASP A 126 -32.41 7.87 -3.92
N ALA A 127 -31.91 8.98 -4.46
CA ALA A 127 -32.07 10.33 -3.89
C ALA A 127 -33.52 10.69 -3.54
N GLY A 128 -34.51 10.02 -4.15
CA GLY A 128 -35.93 10.14 -3.80
C GLY A 128 -36.43 11.60 -3.79
N PRO A 129 -37.66 11.84 -3.31
CA PRO A 129 -38.08 13.20 -3.02
C PRO A 129 -37.39 13.68 -1.73
N LEU A 130 -36.27 14.38 -1.88
CA LEU A 130 -35.61 15.11 -0.79
C LEU A 130 -36.53 16.20 -0.19
N ALA A 131 -37.58 16.58 -0.91
CA ALA A 131 -38.62 17.47 -0.43
C ALA A 131 -39.39 16.83 0.74
N ALA A 132 -39.50 17.57 1.84
CA ALA A 132 -40.35 17.23 2.96
C ALA A 132 -41.31 18.40 3.26
N PRO A 133 -42.47 18.14 3.88
CA PRO A 133 -43.44 19.18 4.24
C PRO A 133 -42.90 20.14 5.32
N ASP A 134 -41.87 19.74 6.05
CA ASP A 134 -41.20 20.52 7.09
C ASP A 134 -39.71 20.71 6.73
N ALA A 135 -39.21 21.92 6.98
CA ALA A 135 -37.83 22.29 6.66
C ALA A 135 -36.81 21.52 7.51
N GLN A 136 -37.13 21.19 8.76
CA GLN A 136 -36.23 20.42 9.62
C GLN A 136 -36.15 18.96 9.15
N GLU A 137 -37.27 18.35 8.77
CA GLU A 137 -37.31 17.04 8.14
C GLU A 137 -36.59 17.00 6.80
N GLN A 138 -36.74 18.03 5.98
CA GLN A 138 -36.01 18.17 4.72
C GLN A 138 -34.50 18.23 4.97
N ALA A 139 -34.05 19.06 5.92
CA ALA A 139 -32.62 19.15 6.27
C ALA A 139 -32.06 17.81 6.77
N ARG A 140 -32.81 17.07 7.60
CA ARG A 140 -32.39 15.73 8.06
C ARG A 140 -32.26 14.73 6.92
N ARG A 141 -33.20 14.73 5.98
CA ARG A 141 -33.14 13.86 4.80
C ARG A 141 -31.95 14.19 3.90
N LEU A 142 -31.67 15.47 3.70
CA LEU A 142 -30.50 15.93 2.95
C LEU A 142 -29.19 15.49 3.62
N CYS A 143 -28.99 15.75 4.92
CA CYS A 143 -27.78 15.29 5.63
C CYS A 143 -27.62 13.77 5.53
N ALA A 144 -28.71 12.99 5.69
CA ALA A 144 -28.65 11.52 5.61
C ALA A 144 -28.29 11.03 4.20
N PHE A 145 -28.82 11.67 3.16
CA PHE A 145 -28.50 11.38 1.76
C PHE A 145 -27.03 11.69 1.44
N GLU A 146 -26.55 12.87 1.82
CA GLU A 146 -25.15 13.27 1.61
C GLU A 146 -24.18 12.35 2.35
N ALA A 147 -24.46 11.99 3.60
CA ALA A 147 -23.67 11.03 4.35
C ALA A 147 -23.68 9.63 3.71
N GLY A 148 -24.80 9.21 3.14
CA GLY A 148 -24.92 7.97 2.37
C GLY A 148 -24.04 7.98 1.12
N LEU A 149 -24.10 9.04 0.33
CA LEU A 149 -23.25 9.21 -0.86
C LEU A 149 -21.77 9.23 -0.51
N GLU A 150 -21.38 9.94 0.55
CA GLU A 150 -19.99 9.98 1.01
C GLU A 150 -19.51 8.58 1.42
N ALA A 151 -20.36 7.79 2.08
CA ALA A 151 -20.04 6.42 2.44
C ALA A 151 -19.87 5.50 1.21
N GLU A 152 -20.73 5.63 0.20
CA GLU A 152 -20.58 4.88 -1.06
C GLU A 152 -19.34 5.34 -1.84
N ARG A 153 -19.05 6.65 -1.86
CA ARG A 153 -17.84 7.19 -2.47
C ARG A 153 -16.59 6.61 -1.83
N TRP A 154 -16.55 6.59 -0.50
CA TRP A 154 -15.44 6.00 0.24
C TRP A 154 -15.24 4.51 -0.09
N ARG A 155 -16.33 3.74 -0.22
CA ARG A 155 -16.24 2.32 -0.63
C ARG A 155 -15.70 2.16 -2.05
N LEU A 156 -16.10 3.02 -2.98
CA LEU A 156 -15.57 3.02 -4.34
C LEU A 156 -14.06 3.34 -4.35
N ASP A 157 -13.64 4.36 -3.61
CA ASP A 157 -12.22 4.72 -3.50
C ASP A 157 -11.39 3.56 -2.91
N GLN A 158 -11.91 2.86 -1.90
CA GLN A 158 -11.28 1.64 -1.33
C GLN A 158 -11.21 0.47 -2.33
N ALA A 159 -12.24 0.28 -3.14
CA ALA A 159 -12.25 -0.75 -4.17
C ALA A 159 -11.21 -0.47 -5.27
N LEU A 160 -11.10 0.80 -5.69
CA LEU A 160 -10.09 1.25 -6.66
C LEU A 160 -8.67 1.10 -6.11
N GLU A 161 -8.45 1.45 -4.84
CA GLU A 161 -7.16 1.22 -4.16
C GLU A 161 -6.80 -0.26 -4.13
N SER A 162 -7.76 -1.12 -3.77
CA SER A 162 -7.57 -2.58 -3.79
C SER A 162 -7.23 -3.10 -5.20
N LEU A 163 -7.91 -2.62 -6.25
CA LEU A 163 -7.60 -3.00 -7.63
C LEU A 163 -6.19 -2.59 -8.03
N ARG A 164 -5.79 -1.36 -7.70
CA ARG A 164 -4.45 -0.83 -7.95
C ARG A 164 -3.38 -1.67 -7.27
N ASP A 165 -3.61 -2.08 -6.03
CA ASP A 165 -2.65 -2.89 -5.28
C ASP A 165 -2.48 -4.29 -5.87
N GLU A 166 -3.57 -4.93 -6.32
CA GLU A 166 -3.50 -6.21 -7.03
C GLU A 166 -2.80 -6.10 -8.38
N LEU A 167 -3.07 -5.03 -9.14
CA LEU A 167 -2.36 -4.76 -10.41
C LEU A 167 -0.86 -4.60 -10.17
N ARG A 168 -0.47 -3.81 -9.16
CA ARG A 168 0.94 -3.60 -8.80
C ARG A 168 1.61 -4.90 -8.38
N LEU A 169 0.93 -5.72 -7.58
CA LEU A 169 1.43 -7.03 -7.16
C LEU A 169 1.65 -7.94 -8.37
N ALA A 170 0.66 -8.04 -9.26
CA ALA A 170 0.75 -8.88 -10.46
C ALA A 170 1.89 -8.43 -11.39
N VAL A 171 2.02 -7.12 -11.65
CA VAL A 171 3.10 -6.57 -12.49
C VAL A 171 4.47 -6.80 -11.86
N ARG A 172 4.60 -6.57 -10.55
CA ARG A 172 5.86 -6.84 -9.80
C ARG A 172 6.29 -8.30 -9.92
N HIS A 173 5.33 -9.21 -9.98
CA HIS A 173 5.57 -10.63 -10.18
C HIS A 173 5.39 -11.07 -11.64
N GLY A 174 5.71 -10.20 -12.59
CA GLY A 174 5.97 -10.57 -13.99
C GLY A 174 4.74 -10.95 -14.83
N VAL A 175 3.54 -10.56 -14.39
CA VAL A 175 2.34 -10.65 -15.23
C VAL A 175 2.31 -9.46 -16.19
N PRO A 176 2.26 -9.67 -17.52
CA PRO A 176 2.23 -8.57 -18.48
C PRO A 176 0.96 -7.72 -18.36
N ILE A 177 1.10 -6.39 -18.44
CA ILE A 177 -0.03 -5.43 -18.40
C ILE A 177 -1.07 -5.77 -19.47
N THR A 178 -0.63 -6.03 -20.71
CA THR A 178 -1.52 -6.40 -21.83
C THR A 178 -2.36 -7.64 -21.52
N LEU A 179 -1.83 -8.59 -20.74
CA LEU A 179 -2.56 -9.77 -20.31
C LEU A 179 -3.55 -9.41 -19.20
N LEU A 180 -3.14 -8.64 -18.20
CA LEU A 180 -4.03 -8.17 -17.13
C LEU A 180 -5.22 -7.39 -17.68
N ALA A 181 -4.98 -6.43 -18.57
CA ALA A 181 -6.03 -5.63 -19.21
C ALA A 181 -7.03 -6.51 -19.95
N ARG A 182 -6.53 -7.41 -20.83
CA ARG A 182 -7.38 -8.33 -21.59
C ARG A 182 -8.21 -9.24 -20.69
N GLU A 183 -7.58 -9.88 -19.72
CA GLU A 183 -8.26 -10.88 -18.88
C GLU A 183 -9.22 -10.23 -17.90
N ALA A 184 -8.93 -9.01 -17.42
CA ALA A 184 -9.81 -8.25 -16.55
C ALA A 184 -10.88 -7.41 -17.29
N ALA A 185 -10.91 -7.49 -18.63
CA ALA A 185 -11.76 -6.66 -19.48
C ALA A 185 -11.62 -5.14 -19.21
N LEU A 186 -10.40 -4.71 -18.88
CA LEU A 186 -10.03 -3.31 -18.66
C LEU A 186 -9.37 -2.76 -19.92
N ASP A 187 -9.47 -1.45 -20.14
CA ASP A 187 -8.61 -0.78 -21.12
C ASP A 187 -7.15 -0.82 -20.64
N GLU A 188 -6.22 -1.04 -21.57
CA GLU A 188 -4.79 -1.03 -21.24
C GLU A 188 -4.34 0.35 -20.74
N ALA A 189 -4.89 1.43 -21.30
CA ALA A 189 -4.62 2.79 -20.85
C ALA A 189 -5.08 3.01 -19.40
N ASP A 190 -6.26 2.50 -19.04
CA ASP A 190 -6.78 2.61 -17.68
C ASP A 190 -5.91 1.84 -16.67
N VAL A 191 -5.43 0.65 -17.05
CA VAL A 191 -4.48 -0.11 -16.21
C VAL A 191 -3.18 0.67 -16.02
N VAL A 192 -2.66 1.29 -17.07
CA VAL A 192 -1.46 2.13 -16.99
C VAL A 192 -1.72 3.33 -16.08
N ASP A 193 -2.82 4.05 -16.23
CA ASP A 193 -3.16 5.21 -15.42
C ASP A 193 -3.33 4.85 -13.94
N LEU A 194 -4.01 3.74 -13.63
CA LEU A 194 -4.17 3.24 -12.26
C LEU A 194 -2.83 2.92 -11.58
N LEU A 195 -1.88 2.37 -12.33
CA LEU A 195 -0.54 2.08 -11.80
C LEU A 195 0.20 3.37 -11.42
N HIS A 196 0.08 4.43 -12.22
CA HIS A 196 0.75 5.72 -12.03
C HIS A 196 0.06 6.65 -11.01
N LEU A 197 -1.22 6.42 -10.69
CA LEU A 197 -2.04 7.25 -9.79
C LEU A 197 -1.51 7.41 -8.34
N GLY A 198 -0.42 6.71 -7.97
CA GLY A 198 0.25 6.86 -6.66
C GLY A 198 1.74 7.20 -6.73
N ASP A 199 2.31 7.39 -7.92
CA ASP A 199 3.72 7.76 -8.11
C ASP A 199 3.94 9.28 -8.08
N VAL A 200 2.89 10.08 -7.85
CA VAL A 200 3.04 11.51 -7.60
C VAL A 200 3.73 11.68 -6.25
N PRO A 201 5.00 12.12 -6.19
CA PRO A 201 5.62 12.40 -4.92
C PRO A 201 4.77 13.47 -4.24
N ALA A 202 4.31 13.18 -3.01
CA ALA A 202 3.88 14.21 -2.09
C ALA A 202 5.08 15.11 -1.87
N THR A 203 5.25 16.10 -2.73
CA THR A 203 6.26 17.13 -2.54
C THR A 203 5.78 17.86 -1.31
N PRO A 204 6.47 17.79 -0.16
CA PRO A 204 6.13 18.68 0.93
C PRO A 204 6.38 20.06 0.35
N THR A 205 5.30 20.82 0.16
CA THR A 205 5.42 22.25 -0.10
C THR A 205 6.00 22.82 1.19
N ALA A 206 7.32 22.80 1.27
CA ALA A 206 8.07 23.49 2.29
C ALA A 206 7.80 24.98 2.06
N ALA A 207 6.80 25.48 2.76
CA ALA A 207 6.62 26.90 2.94
C ALA A 207 7.94 27.46 3.50
N PRO A 208 8.56 28.47 2.88
CA PRO A 208 9.72 29.10 3.47
C PRO A 208 9.28 29.86 4.71
N ALA A 209 9.71 29.38 5.87
CA ALA A 209 9.56 30.08 7.14
C ALA A 209 10.50 31.29 7.19
N ALA A 210 9.85 32.46 7.23
CA ALA A 210 10.16 33.65 8.02
C ALA A 210 11.36 34.56 7.64
N THR A 211 11.06 35.86 7.46
CA THR A 211 11.41 36.86 8.49
C THR A 211 10.63 38.18 8.36
N SER A 212 9.92 38.51 9.45
CA SER A 212 9.72 39.84 10.07
C SER A 212 9.10 41.02 9.29
N ALA A 213 7.91 41.49 9.70
CA ALA A 213 7.74 42.49 10.77
C ALA A 213 6.31 43.13 10.80
N VAL A 214 5.66 43.10 11.97
CA VAL A 214 4.87 44.15 12.67
C VAL A 214 3.94 45.06 11.80
N THR A 215 2.61 45.10 11.98
CA THR A 215 1.88 45.81 13.05
C THR A 215 0.38 45.46 13.00
N PRO A 216 -0.36 45.37 14.11
CA PRO A 216 -1.81 45.15 14.09
C PRO A 216 -2.56 46.47 13.88
N LEU A 217 -3.62 46.46 13.07
CA LEU A 217 -4.64 47.50 13.11
C LEU A 217 -6.01 46.87 13.25
N ALA A 218 -6.63 47.13 14.40
CA ALA A 218 -7.98 46.77 14.72
C ALA A 218 -8.98 47.67 13.98
N THR A 219 -10.03 47.07 13.42
CA THR A 219 -11.36 47.69 13.34
C THR A 219 -12.42 46.60 13.45
N SER A 220 -13.42 46.89 14.29
CA SER A 220 -14.51 46.05 14.77
C SER A 220 -15.70 46.01 13.78
N PRO A 221 -16.84 45.35 14.09
CA PRO A 221 -17.58 44.51 13.15
C PRO A 221 -18.73 45.23 12.44
N ALA A 222 -19.19 44.65 11.32
CA ALA A 222 -20.51 44.91 10.78
C ALA A 222 -21.29 43.59 10.71
N ALA A 223 -22.41 43.58 11.41
CA ALA A 223 -23.37 42.50 11.52
C ALA A 223 -24.09 42.22 10.19
N GLY A 224 -24.45 40.95 9.97
CA GLY A 224 -25.35 40.53 8.90
C GLY A 224 -25.45 39.01 8.76
N THR A 225 -26.37 38.39 9.51
CA THR A 225 -27.22 37.23 9.14
C THR A 225 -26.60 36.14 8.23
N GLY A 226 -26.40 34.88 8.61
CA GLY A 226 -26.61 34.09 9.83
C GLY A 226 -26.17 32.63 9.53
N PRO A 227 -25.53 31.89 10.45
CA PRO A 227 -25.16 30.50 10.20
C PRO A 227 -26.21 29.58 10.85
N ALA A 228 -27.09 29.00 10.04
CA ALA A 228 -28.00 27.94 10.49
C ALA A 228 -28.13 26.85 9.41
N LEU A 229 -26.98 26.40 8.90
CA LEU A 229 -26.88 25.18 8.08
C LEU A 229 -25.73 24.27 8.54
N ALA A 230 -24.88 24.72 9.47
CA ALA A 230 -23.75 23.95 10.00
C ALA A 230 -24.04 23.26 11.35
N ALA A 231 -25.31 23.15 11.76
CA ALA A 231 -25.70 22.54 13.03
C ALA A 231 -26.72 21.38 12.87
N ALA A 232 -27.01 20.99 11.63
CA ALA A 232 -27.95 19.90 11.31
C ALA A 232 -27.24 18.64 10.80
N CYS A 233 -25.97 18.76 10.44
CA CYS A 233 -25.00 17.68 10.44
C CYS A 233 -23.91 18.08 11.47
#